data_AF-A0A922SQ27-F1
#
_entry.id   AF-A0A922SQ27-F1
#
_cell.length_a   1.000
_cell.length_b   1.000
_cell.length_c   1.000
_cell.angle_alpha   90.00
_cell.angle_beta   90.00
_cell.angle_gamma   90.00
#
_symmetry.space_group_name_H-M   'P 1'
#
loop_
_entity.id
_entity.type
_entity.pdbx_description
1 polymer ?
#
loop_
_entity_poly.entity_id
_entity_poly.type
_entity_poly.pdbx_seq_one_letter_code
_entity_poly.pdbx_strand_id
1 'polypeptide(L)'
;TKDVFANVLYQHLAYENMLHTFNCTANFSAILKASVVVFYKKEIRTIILQLGRLWRTEHLTEVQINKKNTLLKRLKFCYAAATLLHVTAIKLFPFLAVFYWINMIGSWQYILAPLLETVTRKFILLQECGLLLPFSCSFPFDPTGNWGRYIGVYIFETYSRTEFLMITLCSHLSTAFMLLQEDLLNNEPGNFEDLKTVIVYHQQLISISKQLDDVFDKVIFINLSSASISICFFGFCAKIAETVLYDLFEI
;
A
#
# COMPACT_ATOMS: atom_id res chain seq x y z
N THR A 1 -13.25 -38.74 -22.61
CA THR A 1 -13.80 -37.43 -23.04
C THR A 1 -14.77 -36.82 -22.05
N LYS A 2 -15.74 -37.57 -21.49
CA LYS A 2 -16.64 -37.04 -20.44
C LYS A 2 -15.89 -36.67 -19.14
N ASP A 3 -14.92 -37.48 -18.72
CA ASP A 3 -14.14 -37.21 -17.50
C ASP A 3 -13.19 -36.01 -17.66
N VAL A 4 -12.60 -35.84 -18.85
CA VAL A 4 -11.78 -34.66 -19.19
C VAL A 4 -12.63 -33.38 -19.15
N PHE A 5 -13.87 -33.41 -19.65
CA PHE A 5 -14.77 -32.26 -19.61
C PHE A 5 -15.24 -31.94 -18.18
N ALA A 6 -15.50 -32.96 -17.36
CA ALA A 6 -15.83 -32.78 -15.95
C ALA A 6 -14.66 -32.17 -15.16
N ASN A 7 -13.42 -32.60 -15.42
CA ASN A 7 -12.22 -32.05 -14.78
C ASN A 7 -11.95 -30.59 -15.17
N VAL A 8 -12.10 -30.24 -16.45
CA VAL A 8 -11.96 -28.85 -16.92
C VAL A 8 -13.04 -27.95 -16.29
N LEU A 9 -14.28 -28.43 -16.20
CA LEU A 9 -15.36 -27.69 -15.56
C LEU A 9 -15.12 -27.51 -14.05
N TYR A 10 -14.58 -28.53 -13.38
CA TYR A 10 -14.23 -28.48 -11.96
C TYR A 10 -13.09 -27.49 -11.69
N GLN A 11 -12.09 -27.41 -12.57
CA GLN A 11 -11.00 -26.44 -12.48
C GLN A 11 -11.49 -25.00 -12.70
N HIS A 12 -12.44 -24.79 -13.62
CA HIS A 12 -13.06 -23.48 -13.83
C HIS A 12 -13.91 -23.04 -12.62
N LEU A 13 -14.71 -23.95 -12.06
CA LEU A 13 -15.49 -23.72 -10.83
C LEU A 13 -14.60 -23.44 -9.62
N ALA A 14 -13.49 -24.16 -9.47
CA ALA A 14 -12.51 -23.92 -8.41
C ALA A 14 -11.90 -22.51 -8.53
N TYR A 15 -11.59 -22.07 -9.75
CA TYR A 15 -11.05 -20.74 -10.02
C TYR A 15 -12.06 -19.62 -9.74
N GLU A 16 -13.33 -19.78 -10.13
CA GLU A 16 -14.38 -18.81 -9.82
C GLU A 16 -14.64 -18.70 -8.32
N ASN A 17 -14.72 -19.83 -7.61
CA ASN A 17 -14.88 -19.86 -6.16
C ASN A 17 -13.68 -19.22 -5.44
N MET A 18 -12.47 -19.40 -5.98
CA MET A 18 -11.26 -18.77 -5.49
C MET A 18 -11.30 -17.25 -5.66
N LEU A 19 -11.68 -16.77 -6.85
CA LEU A 19 -11.80 -15.35 -7.14
C LEU A 19 -12.84 -14.69 -6.22
N HIS A 20 -13.97 -15.37 -6.02
CA HIS A 20 -15.03 -14.92 -5.11
C HIS A 20 -14.53 -14.86 -3.66
N THR A 21 -13.85 -15.90 -3.18
CA THR A 21 -13.32 -15.94 -1.80
C THR A 21 -12.26 -14.87 -1.57
N PHE A 22 -11.35 -14.67 -2.53
CA PHE A 22 -10.34 -13.61 -2.47
C PHE A 22 -10.98 -12.22 -2.46
N ASN A 23 -11.97 -11.98 -3.31
CA ASN A 23 -12.69 -10.71 -3.33
C ASN A 23 -13.45 -10.47 -2.01
N CYS A 24 -14.06 -11.51 -1.43
CA CYS A 24 -14.71 -11.42 -0.12
C CYS A 24 -13.72 -11.07 0.99
N THR A 25 -12.55 -11.73 1.06
CA THR A 25 -11.55 -11.44 2.10
C THR A 25 -10.95 -10.04 1.92
N ALA A 26 -10.65 -9.66 0.67
CA ALA A 26 -10.14 -8.33 0.35
C ALA A 26 -11.14 -7.23 0.75
N ASN A 27 -12.42 -7.36 0.37
CA ASN A 27 -13.46 -6.40 0.70
C ASN A 27 -13.70 -6.30 2.21
N PHE A 28 -13.74 -7.45 2.91
CA PHE A 28 -13.88 -7.47 4.37
C PHE A 28 -12.70 -6.77 5.06
N SER A 29 -11.46 -7.05 4.61
CA SER A 29 -10.27 -6.37 5.12
C SER A 29 -10.32 -4.86 4.88
N ALA A 30 -10.82 -4.42 3.71
CA ALA A 30 -10.93 -3.01 3.36
C ALA A 30 -11.95 -2.28 4.26
N ILE A 31 -13.11 -2.89 4.53
CA ILE A 31 -14.14 -2.34 5.42
C ILE A 31 -13.59 -2.22 6.85
N LEU A 32 -12.88 -3.24 7.35
CA LEU A 32 -12.28 -3.20 8.67
C LEU A 32 -11.22 -2.10 8.77
N LYS A 33 -10.33 -1.97 7.77
CA LYS A 33 -9.33 -0.89 7.72
C LYS A 33 -9.99 0.48 7.69
N ALA A 34 -11.00 0.67 6.85
CA ALA A 34 -11.74 1.93 6.75
C ALA A 34 -12.41 2.28 8.08
N SER A 35 -13.01 1.28 8.74
CA SER A 35 -13.62 1.44 10.06
C SER A 35 -12.58 1.90 11.09
N VAL A 36 -11.43 1.23 11.17
CA VAL A 36 -10.31 1.63 12.06
C VAL A 36 -9.90 3.08 11.77
N VAL A 37 -9.69 3.47 10.51
CA VAL A 37 -9.30 4.86 10.18
C VAL A 37 -10.38 5.87 10.56
N VAL A 38 -11.66 5.54 10.41
CA VAL A 38 -12.76 6.43 10.82
C VAL A 38 -12.81 6.57 12.34
N PHE A 39 -12.65 5.47 13.08
CA PHE A 39 -12.61 5.47 14.54
C PHE A 39 -11.42 6.27 15.08
N TYR A 40 -10.23 6.07 14.49
CA TYR A 40 -8.98 6.73 14.93
C TYR A 40 -8.70 8.04 14.19
N LYS A 41 -9.69 8.62 13.49
CA LYS A 41 -9.51 9.83 12.68
C LYS A 41 -8.96 11.00 13.51
N LYS A 42 -9.39 11.12 14.76
CA LYS A 42 -8.97 12.21 15.67
C LYS A 42 -7.51 12.02 16.10
N GLU A 43 -7.12 10.81 16.46
CA GLU A 43 -5.75 10.43 16.81
C GLU A 43 -4.82 10.65 15.62
N ILE A 44 -5.18 10.14 14.44
CA ILE A 44 -4.42 10.31 13.19
C ILE A 44 -4.22 11.80 12.89
N ARG A 45 -5.28 12.61 13.01
CA ARG A 45 -5.18 14.07 12.81
C ARG A 45 -4.23 14.70 13.82
N THR A 46 -4.27 14.26 15.08
CA THR A 46 -3.40 14.77 16.14
C THR A 46 -1.94 14.44 15.85
N ILE A 47 -1.66 13.20 15.45
CA ILE A 47 -0.34 12.73 15.01
C ILE A 47 0.17 13.58 13.85
N ILE A 48 -0.65 13.80 12.81
CA ILE A 48 -0.29 14.64 11.65
C ILE A 48 0.04 16.07 12.10
N LEU A 49 -0.76 16.66 12.98
CA LEU A 49 -0.54 18.02 13.46
C LEU A 49 0.71 18.14 14.35
N GLN A 50 0.94 17.17 15.23
CA GLN A 50 2.13 17.14 16.08
C GLN A 50 3.40 16.95 15.25
N LEU A 51 3.37 16.00 14.31
CA LEU A 51 4.48 15.75 13.38
C LEU A 51 4.72 16.98 12.49
N GLY A 52 3.67 17.65 12.03
CA GLY A 52 3.75 18.89 11.26
C GLY A 52 4.31 20.07 12.05
N ARG A 53 4.00 20.19 13.35
CA ARG A 53 4.59 21.22 14.22
C ARG A 53 6.07 20.97 14.52
N LEU A 54 6.45 19.72 14.67
CA LEU A 54 7.86 19.33 14.85
C LEU A 54 8.65 19.43 13.54
N TRP A 55 7.96 19.43 12.39
CA TRP A 55 8.60 19.51 11.10
C TRP A 55 9.34 20.84 10.90
N ARG A 56 10.65 20.82 11.18
CA ARG A 56 11.49 22.02 11.07
C ARG A 56 11.61 22.46 9.62
N THR A 57 11.32 23.73 9.36
CA THR A 57 11.55 24.42 8.07
C THR A 57 12.68 25.44 8.15
N GLU A 58 13.08 25.84 9.34
CA GLU A 58 14.01 26.94 9.61
C GLU A 58 15.22 26.44 10.41
N HIS A 59 16.35 27.16 10.36
CA HIS A 59 17.62 26.84 11.03
C HIS A 59 18.26 25.49 10.69
N LEU A 60 18.02 24.97 9.48
CA LEU A 60 18.69 23.76 8.99
C LEU A 60 20.02 24.13 8.31
N THR A 61 21.07 23.37 8.58
CA THR A 61 22.35 23.46 7.84
C THR A 61 22.16 23.02 6.38
N GLU A 62 23.02 23.48 5.46
CA GLU A 62 22.96 23.05 4.05
C GLU A 62 23.03 21.53 3.88
N VAL A 63 23.81 20.85 4.73
CA VAL A 63 23.91 19.38 4.76
C VAL A 63 22.57 18.74 5.14
N GLN A 64 21.89 19.28 6.15
CA GLN A 64 20.56 18.81 6.57
C GLN A 64 19.49 19.12 5.54
N ILE A 65 19.53 20.30 4.90
CA ILE A 65 18.61 20.66 3.81
C ILE A 65 18.81 19.70 2.64
N ASN A 66 20.05 19.40 2.26
CA ASN A 66 20.34 18.47 1.16
C ASN A 66 19.93 17.03 1.50
N LYS A 67 20.17 16.56 2.74
CA LYS A 67 19.70 15.24 3.21
C LYS A 67 18.16 15.18 3.26
N LYS A 68 17.50 16.19 3.82
CA LYS A 68 16.03 16.31 3.84
C LYS A 68 15.44 16.32 2.44
N ASN A 69 16.00 17.14 1.54
CA ASN A 69 15.58 17.20 0.16
C ASN A 69 15.87 15.92 -0.60
N THR A 70 16.94 15.19 -0.27
CA THR A 70 17.23 13.88 -0.85
C THR A 70 16.24 12.82 -0.36
N LEU A 71 15.88 12.82 0.93
CA LEU A 71 14.88 11.91 1.50
C LEU A 71 13.47 12.23 1.00
N LEU A 72 13.09 13.51 0.95
CA LEU A 72 11.83 13.96 0.35
C LEU A 72 11.82 13.74 -1.16
N LYS A 73 12.94 13.89 -1.87
CA LYS A 73 13.07 13.47 -3.27
C LYS A 73 12.95 11.97 -3.38
N ARG A 74 13.49 11.15 -2.49
CA ARG A 74 13.28 9.69 -2.48
C ARG A 74 11.81 9.33 -2.22
N LEU A 75 11.12 10.03 -1.33
CA LEU A 75 9.68 9.86 -1.08
C LEU A 75 8.86 10.32 -2.30
N LYS A 76 9.19 11.47 -2.87
CA LYS A 76 8.58 11.99 -4.12
C LYS A 76 8.97 11.17 -5.35
N PHE A 77 10.12 10.51 -5.38
CA PHE A 77 10.61 9.63 -6.45
C PHE A 77 10.01 8.23 -6.31
N CYS A 78 9.72 7.78 -5.09
CA CYS A 78 8.80 6.67 -4.83
C CYS A 78 7.38 6.95 -5.34
N TYR A 79 7.03 8.23 -5.59
CA TYR A 79 5.80 8.67 -6.26
C TYR A 79 5.98 9.03 -7.75
N ALA A 80 7.15 9.53 -8.18
CA ALA A 80 7.41 10.12 -9.50
C ALA A 80 8.26 9.23 -10.43
N ALA A 81 8.98 8.23 -9.91
CA ALA A 81 9.55 7.15 -10.73
C ALA A 81 8.48 6.09 -11.08
N ALA A 82 7.20 6.47 -11.01
CA ALA A 82 6.11 5.85 -11.75
C ALA A 82 6.13 6.18 -13.25
N THR A 83 7.07 7.00 -13.76
CA THR A 83 7.02 7.39 -15.18
C THR A 83 8.35 7.55 -15.92
N LEU A 84 9.52 7.49 -15.29
CA LEU A 84 10.75 7.56 -16.08
C LEU A 84 12.00 7.04 -15.35
N LEU A 85 12.58 6.00 -15.96
CA LEU A 85 14.00 5.66 -15.95
C LEU A 85 14.55 4.73 -14.84
N HIS A 86 14.80 3.51 -15.32
CA HIS A 86 15.72 2.49 -14.84
C HIS A 86 17.06 3.03 -14.27
N VAL A 87 17.50 2.40 -13.17
CA VAL A 87 18.91 2.06 -12.85
C VAL A 87 19.82 3.23 -12.45
N THR A 88 20.08 3.38 -11.13
CA THR A 88 21.40 3.69 -10.51
C THR A 88 21.31 4.33 -9.11
N ALA A 89 20.59 3.74 -8.14
CA ALA A 89 20.71 4.18 -6.73
C ALA A 89 20.40 3.09 -5.69
N ILE A 90 20.70 1.82 -6.00
CA ILE A 90 20.51 0.66 -5.10
C ILE A 90 21.86 0.33 -4.45
N LYS A 91 22.34 1.15 -3.51
CA LYS A 91 23.57 0.81 -2.77
C LYS A 91 23.58 1.02 -1.26
N LEU A 92 22.47 1.39 -0.62
CA LEU A 92 22.47 1.45 0.86
C LEU A 92 21.27 0.87 1.59
N PHE A 93 20.17 0.48 0.94
CA PHE A 93 19.08 -0.28 1.59
C PHE A 93 18.26 -1.05 0.54
N PRO A 94 18.77 -2.18 -0.01
CA PRO A 94 18.13 -2.87 -1.12
C PRO A 94 16.79 -3.53 -0.73
N PHE A 95 16.67 -4.07 0.48
CA PHE A 95 15.50 -4.87 0.86
C PHE A 95 14.21 -4.05 1.03
N LEU A 96 14.26 -2.93 1.74
CA LEU A 96 13.08 -2.10 1.98
C LEU A 96 12.62 -1.38 0.71
N ALA A 97 13.55 -0.92 -0.13
CA ALA A 97 13.22 -0.30 -1.40
C ALA A 97 12.63 -1.31 -2.37
N VAL A 98 13.23 -2.49 -2.54
CA VAL A 98 12.71 -3.55 -3.43
C VAL A 98 11.35 -4.04 -2.96
N PHE A 99 11.16 -4.24 -1.65
CA PHE A 99 9.86 -4.64 -1.10
C PHE A 99 8.79 -3.57 -1.32
N TYR A 100 9.12 -2.28 -1.10
CA TYR A 100 8.23 -1.16 -1.39
C TYR A 100 7.89 -1.08 -2.88
N TRP A 101 8.87 -1.22 -3.77
CA TRP A 101 8.69 -1.22 -5.22
C TRP A 101 7.84 -2.41 -5.70
N ILE A 102 8.03 -3.61 -5.17
CA ILE A 102 7.21 -4.79 -5.50
C ILE A 102 5.76 -4.59 -5.05
N ASN A 103 5.53 -4.09 -3.84
CA ASN A 103 4.17 -3.81 -3.35
C ASN A 103 3.50 -2.68 -4.13
N MET A 104 4.26 -1.66 -4.54
CA MET A 104 3.78 -0.58 -5.40
C MET A 104 3.46 -1.08 -6.81
N ILE A 105 4.35 -1.84 -7.46
CA ILE A 105 4.13 -2.39 -8.79
C ILE A 105 2.95 -3.37 -8.78
N GLY A 106 2.87 -4.25 -7.78
CA GLY A 106 1.73 -5.15 -7.62
C GLY A 106 0.42 -4.37 -7.42
N SER A 107 0.44 -3.31 -6.61
CA SER A 107 -0.70 -2.41 -6.41
C SER A 107 -1.11 -1.68 -7.68
N TRP A 108 -0.14 -1.17 -8.44
CA TRP A 108 -0.38 -0.50 -9.71
C TRP A 108 -0.87 -1.46 -10.78
N GLN A 109 -0.29 -2.66 -10.90
CA GLN A 109 -0.76 -3.71 -11.81
C GLN A 109 -2.19 -4.13 -11.47
N TYR A 110 -2.51 -4.31 -10.19
CA TYR A 110 -3.84 -4.70 -9.75
C TYR A 110 -4.90 -3.63 -10.06
N ILE A 111 -4.53 -2.34 -9.94
CA ILE A 111 -5.39 -1.21 -10.28
C ILE A 111 -5.50 -1.05 -11.81
N LEU A 112 -4.38 -1.02 -12.53
CA LEU A 112 -4.35 -0.80 -13.97
C LEU A 112 -4.95 -1.96 -14.77
N ALA A 113 -4.77 -3.22 -14.37
CA ALA A 113 -5.21 -4.38 -15.14
C ALA A 113 -6.70 -4.30 -15.55
N PRO A 114 -7.67 -4.08 -14.64
CA PRO A 114 -9.09 -3.96 -15.00
C PRO A 114 -9.41 -2.69 -15.81
N LEU A 115 -8.65 -1.62 -15.63
CA LEU A 115 -8.80 -0.39 -16.42
C LEU A 115 -8.29 -0.59 -17.85
N LEU A 116 -7.12 -1.22 -18.01
CA LEU A 116 -6.56 -1.59 -19.30
C LEU A 116 -7.48 -2.57 -20.01
N GLU A 117 -8.00 -3.58 -19.31
CA GLU A 117 -8.97 -4.52 -19.85
C GLU A 117 -10.23 -3.80 -20.35
N THR A 118 -10.78 -2.88 -19.56
CA THR A 118 -11.96 -2.09 -19.94
C THR A 118 -11.68 -1.22 -21.17
N VAL A 119 -10.53 -0.55 -21.23
CA VAL A 119 -10.12 0.28 -22.37
C VAL A 119 -9.90 -0.58 -23.62
N THR A 120 -9.21 -1.70 -23.48
CA THR A 120 -8.89 -2.60 -24.60
C THR A 120 -10.18 -3.21 -25.16
N ARG A 121 -11.06 -3.73 -24.31
CA ARG A 121 -12.34 -4.31 -24.75
C ARG A 121 -13.26 -3.28 -25.42
N LYS A 122 -13.30 -2.05 -24.90
CA LYS A 122 -14.21 -1.01 -25.38
C LYS A 122 -13.72 -0.27 -26.62
N PHE A 123 -12.42 0.07 -26.68
CA PHE A 123 -11.85 0.86 -27.77
C PHE A 123 -11.23 0.02 -28.90
N ILE A 124 -10.66 -1.15 -28.58
CA ILE A 124 -10.01 -2.01 -29.58
C ILE A 124 -10.97 -3.09 -30.09
N LEU A 125 -11.73 -3.73 -29.19
CA LEU A 125 -12.66 -4.83 -29.55
C LEU A 125 -14.10 -4.37 -29.84
N LEU A 126 -14.44 -3.09 -29.61
CA LEU A 126 -15.79 -2.53 -29.80
C LEU A 126 -16.92 -3.35 -29.14
N GLN A 127 -16.60 -4.07 -28.07
CA GLN A 127 -17.56 -4.91 -27.36
C GLN A 127 -18.26 -4.09 -26.28
N GLU A 128 -19.58 -4.24 -26.15
CA GLU A 128 -20.34 -3.69 -25.02
C GLU A 128 -19.99 -4.48 -23.75
N CYS A 129 -18.85 -4.14 -23.15
CA CYS A 129 -18.43 -4.68 -21.87
C CYS A 129 -18.85 -3.72 -20.76
N GLY A 130 -19.46 -4.23 -19.68
CA GLY A 130 -19.67 -3.45 -18.46
C GLY A 130 -18.32 -2.90 -17.97
N LEU A 131 -18.28 -1.64 -17.53
CA LEU A 131 -17.02 -1.08 -17.02
C LEU A 131 -16.60 -1.85 -15.76
N LEU A 132 -15.42 -2.47 -15.83
CA LEU A 132 -14.88 -3.25 -14.74
C LEU A 132 -14.23 -2.30 -13.74
N LEU A 133 -14.68 -2.38 -12.48
CA LEU A 133 -14.03 -1.73 -11.36
C LEU A 133 -12.92 -2.63 -10.83
N PRO A 134 -11.84 -2.06 -10.26
CA PRO A 134 -10.76 -2.85 -9.68
C PRO A 134 -11.21 -3.72 -8.51
N PHE A 135 -12.31 -3.34 -7.86
CA PHE A 135 -12.97 -4.12 -6.83
C PHE A 135 -14.46 -4.25 -7.15
N SER A 136 -15.00 -5.47 -7.00
CA SER A 136 -16.44 -5.71 -7.09
C SER A 136 -17.11 -5.22 -5.80
N CYS A 137 -17.32 -3.92 -5.71
CA CYS A 137 -18.07 -3.26 -4.64
C CYS A 137 -19.50 -2.94 -5.10
N SER A 138 -20.49 -3.19 -4.25
CA SER A 138 -21.88 -2.77 -4.50
C SER A 138 -22.05 -1.32 -4.06
N PHE A 139 -22.23 -0.40 -5.02
CA PHE A 139 -22.49 1.01 -4.76
C PHE A 139 -24.00 1.30 -4.74
N PRO A 140 -24.49 2.25 -3.92
CA PRO A 140 -25.91 2.63 -3.88
C PRO A 140 -26.37 3.41 -5.12
N PHE A 141 -25.46 3.67 -6.06
CA PHE A 141 -25.70 4.31 -7.34
C PHE A 141 -24.98 3.52 -8.43
N ASP A 142 -25.48 3.55 -9.66
CA ASP A 142 -24.86 2.89 -10.79
C ASP A 142 -23.52 3.58 -11.18
N PRO A 143 -22.36 2.95 -10.94
CA PRO A 143 -21.05 3.53 -11.26
C PRO A 143 -20.74 3.43 -12.76
N THR A 144 -21.42 2.54 -13.48
CA THR A 144 -21.20 2.19 -14.89
C THR A 144 -21.94 3.11 -15.87
N GLY A 145 -22.96 3.83 -15.42
CA GLY A 145 -23.80 4.67 -16.28
C GLY A 145 -23.13 5.95 -16.85
N ASN A 146 -22.00 6.41 -16.30
CA ASN A 146 -21.29 7.58 -16.82
C ASN A 146 -19.78 7.50 -16.53
N TRP A 147 -18.95 7.75 -17.55
CA TRP A 147 -17.48 7.78 -17.43
C TRP A 147 -16.97 8.68 -16.29
N GLY A 148 -17.60 9.84 -16.05
CA GLY A 148 -17.20 10.72 -14.96
C GLY A 148 -17.46 10.11 -13.58
N ARG A 149 -18.56 9.37 -13.41
CA ARG A 149 -18.87 8.64 -12.17
C ARG A 149 -17.94 7.46 -11.98
N TYR A 150 -17.67 6.71 -13.05
CA TYR A 150 -16.72 5.62 -13.06
C TYR A 150 -15.32 6.07 -12.61
N ILE A 151 -14.79 7.14 -13.21
CA ILE A 151 -13.49 7.72 -12.81
C ILE A 151 -13.52 8.21 -11.36
N GLY A 152 -14.64 8.83 -10.92
CA GLY A 152 -14.80 9.28 -9.55
C GLY A 152 -14.76 8.14 -8.52
N VAL A 153 -15.47 7.04 -8.78
CA VAL A 153 -15.46 5.83 -7.95
C VAL A 153 -14.07 5.20 -7.96
N TYR A 154 -13.44 5.12 -9.12
CA TYR A 154 -12.10 4.57 -9.29
C TYR A 154 -11.03 5.35 -8.51
N ILE A 155 -11.09 6.70 -8.56
CA ILE A 155 -10.22 7.58 -7.76
C ILE A 155 -10.52 7.38 -6.27
N PHE A 156 -11.79 7.31 -5.88
CA PHE A 156 -12.19 7.10 -4.49
C PHE A 156 -11.66 5.76 -3.93
N GLU A 157 -11.80 4.67 -4.69
CA GLU A 157 -11.26 3.35 -4.33
C GLU A 157 -9.72 3.39 -4.24
N THR A 158 -9.06 4.10 -5.15
CA THR A 158 -7.60 4.25 -5.16
C THR A 158 -7.08 5.09 -3.98
N TYR A 159 -7.76 6.19 -3.66
CA TYR A 159 -7.36 7.16 -2.63
C TYR A 159 -7.68 6.65 -1.21
N SER A 160 -8.66 5.76 -1.07
CA SER A 160 -9.05 5.17 0.22
C SER A 160 -8.07 4.10 0.74
N ARG A 161 -6.94 3.84 0.07
CA ARG A 161 -5.93 2.91 0.57
C ARG A 161 -5.18 3.52 1.75
N THR A 162 -5.68 3.22 2.95
CA THR A 162 -5.13 3.54 4.27
C THR A 162 -3.65 3.20 4.43
N GLU A 163 -3.16 2.24 3.63
CA GLU A 163 -1.76 1.83 3.52
C GLU A 163 -0.83 2.98 3.11
N PHE A 164 -1.25 3.85 2.19
CA PHE A 164 -0.44 5.00 1.75
C PHE A 164 -0.25 6.04 2.85
N LEU A 165 -1.29 6.25 3.66
CA LEU A 165 -1.22 7.17 4.80
C LEU A 165 -0.21 6.67 5.84
N MET A 166 -0.27 5.38 6.18
CA MET A 166 0.66 4.74 7.10
C MET A 166 2.11 4.88 6.63
N ILE A 167 2.38 4.51 5.38
CA ILE A 167 3.72 4.55 4.80
C ILE A 167 4.26 5.98 4.79
N THR A 168 3.40 6.95 4.44
CA THR A 168 3.77 8.36 4.36
C THR A 168 4.11 8.92 5.74
N LEU A 169 3.29 8.64 6.76
CA LEU A 169 3.55 9.08 8.14
C LEU A 169 4.82 8.44 8.72
N CYS A 170 5.01 7.14 8.51
CA CYS A 170 6.21 6.43 8.93
C CYS A 170 7.47 7.01 8.25
N SER A 171 7.38 7.34 6.95
CA SER A 171 8.49 7.98 6.23
C SER A 171 8.82 9.39 6.75
N HIS A 172 7.81 10.21 7.04
CA HIS A 172 8.01 11.53 7.63
C HIS A 172 8.64 11.44 9.03
N LEU A 173 8.17 10.50 9.85
CA LEU A 173 8.72 10.25 11.17
C LEU A 173 10.19 9.79 11.09
N SER A 174 10.49 8.84 10.20
CA SER A 174 11.87 8.38 9.95
C SER A 174 12.77 9.52 9.48
N THR A 175 12.28 10.40 8.60
CA THR A 175 13.01 11.58 8.16
C THR A 175 13.31 12.54 9.32
N ALA A 176 12.36 12.72 10.24
CA ALA A 176 12.55 13.56 11.42
C ALA A 176 13.60 12.97 12.39
N PHE A 177 13.65 11.65 12.56
CA PHE A 177 14.71 10.97 13.33
C PHE A 177 16.08 11.10 12.67
N MET A 178 16.16 11.00 11.34
CA MET A 178 17.42 11.19 10.60
C MET A 178 17.98 12.60 10.76
N LEU A 179 17.12 13.62 10.76
CA LEU A 179 17.55 15.00 11.01
C LEU A 179 18.09 15.18 12.42
N LEU A 180 17.43 14.56 13.39
CA LEU A 180 17.86 14.58 14.79
C LEU A 180 19.19 13.86 15.02
N GLN A 181 19.41 12.74 14.33
CA GLN A 181 20.69 12.04 14.34
C GLN A 181 21.82 12.95 13.85
N GLU A 182 21.55 13.75 12.81
CA GLU A 182 22.51 14.72 12.30
C GLU A 182 22.80 15.85 13.30
N ASP A 183 21.77 16.34 14.00
CA ASP A 183 21.95 17.33 15.08
C ASP A 183 22.85 16.78 16.19
N LEU A 184 22.67 15.51 16.56
CA LEU A 184 23.48 14.85 17.59
C LEU A 184 24.95 14.70 17.16
N LEU A 185 25.20 14.35 15.89
CA LEU A 185 26.55 14.15 15.35
C LEU A 185 27.34 15.45 15.21
N ASN A 186 26.65 16.57 14.95
CA ASN A 186 27.26 17.88 14.80
C ASN A 186 27.31 18.67 16.12
N ASN A 187 26.93 18.06 17.25
CA ASN A 187 26.98 18.72 18.55
C ASN A 187 28.43 18.80 19.05
N GLU A 188 28.88 20.00 19.38
CA GLU A 188 30.22 20.23 19.94
C GLU A 188 30.30 19.70 21.38
N PRO A 189 31.41 19.00 21.75
CA PRO A 189 31.58 18.50 23.10
C PRO A 189 31.66 19.66 24.10
N GLY A 190 30.62 19.81 24.93
CA GLY A 190 30.49 20.87 25.93
C GLY A 190 29.22 21.71 25.81
N ASN A 191 28.47 21.60 24.70
CA ASN A 191 27.23 22.33 24.52
C ASN A 191 26.02 21.56 25.08
N PHE A 192 25.85 21.64 26.40
CA PHE A 192 24.80 20.93 27.13
C PHE A 192 23.37 21.42 26.81
N GLU A 193 23.20 22.68 26.41
CA GLU A 193 21.89 23.24 26.07
C GLU A 193 21.37 22.70 24.73
N ASP A 194 22.24 22.55 23.73
CA ASP A 194 21.88 21.93 22.46
C ASP A 194 21.61 20.44 22.63
N LEU A 195 22.40 19.75 23.46
CA LEU A 195 22.17 18.35 23.80
C LEU A 195 20.82 18.14 24.49
N LYS A 196 20.47 19.01 25.44
CA LYS A 196 19.18 18.98 26.13
C LYS A 196 18.03 19.18 25.14
N THR A 197 18.16 20.10 24.20
CA THR A 197 17.16 20.35 23.15
C THR A 197 16.97 19.13 22.23
N VAL A 198 18.08 18.48 21.83
CA VAL A 198 18.06 17.23 21.05
C VAL A 198 17.34 16.11 21.81
N ILE A 199 17.60 15.95 23.10
CA ILE A 199 16.95 14.92 23.94
C ILE A 199 15.44 15.17 24.07
N VAL A 200 15.02 16.42 24.29
CA VAL A 200 13.59 16.76 24.36
C VAL A 200 12.89 16.47 23.04
N TYR A 201 13.51 16.82 21.92
CA TYR A 201 12.97 16.55 20.60
C TYR A 201 12.90 15.04 20.31
N HIS A 202 13.93 14.27 20.70
CA HIS A 202 13.93 12.81 20.61
C HIS A 202 12.75 12.16 21.36
N GLN A 203 12.52 12.59 22.60
CA GLN A 203 11.40 12.15 23.43
C GLN A 203 10.04 12.43 22.77
N GLN A 204 9.88 13.60 22.16
CA GLN A 204 8.66 13.97 21.43
C GLN A 204 8.44 13.08 20.20
N LEU A 205 9.49 12.79 19.42
CA LEU A 205 9.38 11.88 18.28
C LEU A 205 9.04 10.45 18.70
N ILE A 206 9.64 9.94 19.79
CA ILE A 206 9.29 8.62 20.34
C ILE A 206 7.81 8.59 20.74
N SER A 207 7.31 9.65 21.38
CA SER A 207 5.91 9.70 21.78
C SER A 207 4.98 9.63 20.58
N ILE A 208 5.29 10.34 19.49
CA ILE A 208 4.53 10.28 18.24
C ILE A 208 4.65 8.89 17.59
N SER A 209 5.84 8.30 17.61
CA SER A 209 6.07 6.94 17.10
C SER A 209 5.18 5.91 17.80
N LYS A 210 5.04 5.99 19.13
CA LYS A 210 4.16 5.09 19.89
C LYS A 210 2.69 5.28 19.53
N GLN A 211 2.23 6.53 19.44
CA GLN A 211 0.85 6.81 19.03
C GLN A 211 0.55 6.34 17.60
N LEU A 212 1.53 6.50 16.70
CA LEU A 212 1.45 5.98 15.34
C LEU A 212 1.31 4.45 15.35
N ASP A 213 2.15 3.77 16.13
CA ASP A 213 2.14 2.32 16.28
C ASP A 213 0.80 1.81 16.85
N ASP A 214 0.27 2.42 17.92
CA ASP A 214 -1.01 2.02 18.53
C ASP A 214 -2.22 2.10 17.57
N VAL A 215 -2.18 3.04 16.62
CA VAL A 215 -3.20 3.20 15.59
C VAL A 215 -3.00 2.21 14.45
N PHE A 216 -1.77 2.09 13.96
CA PHE A 216 -1.47 1.31 12.76
C PHE A 216 -1.23 -0.18 13.03
N ASP A 217 -0.91 -0.59 14.25
CA ASP A 217 -0.77 -2.00 14.64
C ASP A 217 -2.05 -2.78 14.33
N LYS A 218 -3.22 -2.20 14.62
CA LYS A 218 -4.53 -2.79 14.27
C LYS A 218 -4.70 -2.95 12.76
N VAL A 219 -4.26 -1.96 11.98
CA VAL A 219 -4.32 -1.99 10.51
C VAL A 219 -3.37 -3.04 9.95
N ILE A 220 -2.17 -3.15 10.52
CA ILE A 220 -1.15 -4.16 10.16
C ILE A 220 -1.67 -5.56 10.49
N PHE A 221 -2.30 -5.75 11.65
CA PHE A 221 -2.89 -7.03 12.04
C PHE A 221 -3.99 -7.47 11.06
N ILE A 222 -4.91 -6.57 10.68
CA ILE A 222 -5.94 -6.85 9.66
C ILE A 222 -5.28 -7.22 8.32
N ASN A 223 -4.21 -6.52 7.95
CA ASN A 223 -3.46 -6.80 6.73
C ASN A 223 -2.81 -8.19 6.73
N LEU A 224 -2.09 -8.51 7.79
CA LEU A 224 -1.39 -9.79 7.92
C LEU A 224 -2.38 -10.96 8.00
N SER A 225 -3.44 -10.84 8.79
CA SER A 225 -4.48 -11.87 8.89
C SER A 225 -5.21 -12.10 7.56
N SER A 226 -5.59 -11.03 6.86
CA SER A 226 -6.21 -11.14 5.54
C SER A 226 -5.27 -11.80 4.53
N ALA A 227 -3.98 -11.45 4.53
CA ALA A 227 -2.99 -12.04 3.64
C ALA A 227 -2.76 -13.52 3.96
N SER A 228 -2.67 -13.90 5.24
CA SER A 228 -2.52 -15.29 5.67
C SER A 228 -3.69 -16.15 5.21
N ILE A 229 -4.93 -15.68 5.40
CA ILE A 229 -6.13 -16.39 4.95
C ILE A 229 -6.09 -16.59 3.43
N SER A 230 -5.81 -15.52 2.68
CA SER A 230 -5.70 -15.61 1.21
C SER A 230 -4.63 -16.61 0.78
N ILE A 231 -3.43 -16.58 1.37
CA ILE A 231 -2.35 -17.53 1.05
C ILE A 231 -2.76 -18.98 1.33
N CYS A 232 -3.48 -19.24 2.44
CA CYS A 232 -4.00 -20.58 2.72
C CYS A 232 -4.97 -21.07 1.64
N PHE A 233 -5.88 -20.20 1.17
CA PHE A 233 -6.79 -20.54 0.06
C PHE A 233 -6.03 -20.76 -1.25
N PHE A 234 -5.01 -19.94 -1.55
CA PHE A 234 -4.12 -20.16 -2.69
C PHE A 234 -3.42 -21.52 -2.62
N GLY A 235 -2.90 -21.90 -1.45
CA GLY A 235 -2.26 -23.20 -1.24
C GLY A 235 -3.21 -24.38 -1.44
N PHE A 236 -4.45 -24.27 -0.94
CA PHE A 236 -5.48 -25.29 -1.13
C PHE A 236 -5.87 -25.46 -2.60
N CYS A 237 -6.07 -24.36 -3.33
CA CYS A 237 -6.40 -24.39 -4.76
C CYS A 237 -5.26 -24.98 -5.60
N ALA A 238 -4.01 -24.63 -5.28
CA ALA A 238 -2.84 -25.19 -5.95
C ALA A 238 -2.78 -26.72 -5.80
N LYS A 239 -3.14 -27.25 -4.62
CA LYS A 239 -3.18 -28.70 -4.39
C LYS A 239 -4.27 -29.41 -5.19
N ILE A 240 -5.47 -28.83 -5.27
CA ILE A 240 -6.54 -29.40 -6.10
C ILE A 240 -6.12 -29.40 -7.58
N ALA A 241 -5.53 -28.31 -8.06
CA ALA A 241 -5.07 -28.21 -9.44
C ALA A 241 -3.98 -29.25 -9.77
N GLU A 242 -3.09 -29.52 -8.82
CA GLU A 242 -2.06 -30.56 -8.94
C GLU A 242 -2.69 -31.97 -9.07
N THR A 243 -3.65 -32.33 -8.20
CA THR A 243 -4.34 -33.64 -8.26
C THR A 243 -5.03 -33.87 -9.60
N VAL A 244 -5.75 -32.86 -10.11
CA VAL A 244 -6.44 -32.96 -11.40
C VAL A 244 -5.46 -33.14 -12.57
N LEU A 245 -4.27 -32.54 -12.49
CA LEU A 245 -3.25 -32.68 -13.53
C LEU A 245 -2.68 -34.11 -13.59
N TYR A 246 -2.46 -34.75 -12.43
CA TYR A 246 -1.99 -36.13 -12.37
C TYR A 246 -3.01 -37.12 -12.95
N ASP A 247 -4.29 -36.96 -12.60
CA ASP A 247 -5.37 -37.80 -13.14
C ASP A 247 -5.53 -37.68 -14.67
N LEU A 248 -5.08 -36.55 -15.25
CA LEU A 248 -5.12 -36.30 -16.69
C LEU A 248 -3.94 -36.91 -17.46
N PHE A 249 -2.82 -37.16 -16.78
CA PHE A 249 -1.61 -37.76 -17.38
C PHE A 249 -1.59 -39.30 -17.26
N GLU A 250 -2.40 -39.89 -16.38
CA GLU A 250 -2.58 -41.36 -16.27
C GLU A 250 -3.62 -41.95 -17.24
N ILE A 251 -4.29 -41.13 -18.05
CA ILE A 251 -5.26 -41.55 -19.09
C ILE A 251 -4.63 -41.43 -20.48
#